data_AF-A0A1W9UZR0-F1
#
_entry.id   AF-A0A1W9UZR0-F1
#
_cell.length_a   1.000
_cell.length_b   1.000
_cell.length_c   1.000
_cell.angle_alpha   90.00
_cell.angle_beta   90.00
_cell.angle_gamma   90.00
#
_symmetry.space_group_name_H-M   'P 1'
#
loop_
_entity.id
_entity.type
_entity.pdbx_description
1 polymer ?
#
loop_
_entity_poly.entity_id
_entity_poly.type
_entity_poly.pdbx_seq_one_letter_code
_entity_poly.pdbx_strand_id
1 'polypeptide(L)'
;MDRKNVPMLIIYDGTLAGTRWPLQESTLTLGRSPDCDIVFLERPISRYHARFEHAEDGILLRDLGSKNGTQVNAEPVRRQPYRLRDGDEILLAGTVRMGYVAGEVTLPLAGLMGIAPSLTIDQDARQVTLGRRELDPPLSPAQFCLLALLMAHGGDVVKRQTVIEAIWPEALGGVTDQAVDALVYRLRERLAELAPDHEYLVTVRGHGFKFERKA
;
A
#
# COMPACT_ATOMS: atom_id res chain seq x y z
N MET A 1 -11.23 -2.68 10.73
CA MET A 1 -9.99 -2.19 11.38
C MET A 1 -8.81 -2.46 10.44
N ASP A 2 -8.87 -1.95 9.22
CA ASP A 2 -8.58 -0.54 8.86
C ASP A 2 -7.11 -0.26 9.09
N ARG A 3 -6.33 -0.68 8.11
CA ARG A 3 -4.90 -0.50 8.07
C ARG A 3 -4.67 0.86 7.38
N LYS A 4 -4.71 1.93 8.17
CA LYS A 4 -4.40 3.33 7.81
C LYS A 4 -3.13 3.36 6.94
N ASN A 5 -3.13 3.98 5.74
CA ASN A 5 -1.85 4.41 5.12
C ASN A 5 -1.36 5.49 6.04
N VAL A 6 -0.53 5.08 6.96
CA VAL A 6 0.10 6.00 7.87
C VAL A 6 1.35 6.50 7.14
N PRO A 7 1.58 7.83 7.08
CA PRO A 7 2.85 8.33 6.57
C PRO A 7 4.02 7.67 7.30
N MET A 8 4.99 7.19 6.54
CA MET A 8 6.09 6.39 7.06
C MET A 8 7.42 7.13 6.88
N LEU A 9 8.26 7.04 7.90
CA LEU A 9 9.68 7.32 7.81
C LEU A 9 10.43 6.00 7.69
N ILE A 10 11.26 5.84 6.67
CA ILE A 10 12.11 4.66 6.49
C ILE A 10 13.54 5.06 6.76
N ILE A 11 14.19 4.45 7.75
CA ILE A 11 15.59 4.76 8.10
C ILE A 11 16.49 3.83 7.30
N TYR A 12 17.43 4.39 6.53
CA TYR A 12 18.34 3.60 5.68
C TYR A 12 19.68 3.33 6.36
N ASP A 13 20.17 4.29 7.14
CA ASP A 13 21.52 4.27 7.71
C ASP A 13 21.49 4.41 9.24
N GLY A 14 22.62 4.12 9.89
CA GLY A 14 22.78 4.24 11.34
C GLY A 14 22.23 3.05 12.14
N THR A 15 22.11 3.22 13.45
CA THR A 15 21.70 2.12 14.37
C THR A 15 20.26 1.62 14.14
N LEU A 16 19.44 2.43 13.47
CA LEU A 16 18.03 2.13 13.21
C LEU A 16 17.78 1.75 11.74
N ALA A 17 18.82 1.45 10.96
CA ALA A 17 18.69 1.04 9.56
C ALA A 17 17.67 -0.08 9.36
N GLY A 18 16.82 0.05 8.34
CA GLY A 18 15.71 -0.85 8.05
C GLY A 18 14.43 -0.59 8.86
N THR A 19 14.50 0.25 9.91
CA THR A 19 13.32 0.61 10.70
C THR A 19 12.36 1.44 9.87
N ARG A 20 11.08 1.12 10.01
CA ARG A 20 9.98 1.88 9.43
C ARG A 20 9.16 2.46 10.57
N TRP A 21 9.09 3.79 10.65
CA TRP A 21 8.43 4.50 11.73
C TRP A 21 7.14 5.18 11.24
N PRO A 22 5.97 4.83 11.80
CA PRO A 22 4.71 5.48 11.47
C PRO A 22 4.62 6.88 12.08
N LEU A 23 4.35 7.90 11.27
CA LEU A 23 4.18 9.29 11.69
C LEU A 23 2.73 9.56 12.10
N GLN A 24 2.24 8.86 13.13
CA GLN A 24 0.86 9.00 13.64
C GLN A 24 0.69 10.13 14.64
N GLU A 25 1.71 10.39 15.44
CA GLU A 25 1.69 11.43 16.45
C GLU A 25 1.67 12.81 15.79
N SER A 26 0.91 13.73 16.38
CA SER A 26 0.78 15.12 15.89
C SER A 26 2.13 15.84 15.79
N THR A 27 3.08 15.46 16.64
CA THR A 27 4.48 15.90 16.60
C THR A 27 5.37 14.71 16.92
N LEU A 28 6.47 14.58 16.18
CA LEU A 28 7.49 13.56 16.42
C LEU A 28 8.88 14.18 16.39
N THR A 29 9.66 14.00 17.44
CA THR A 29 10.99 14.62 17.60
C THR A 29 12.10 13.61 17.34
N LEU A 30 13.09 14.04 16.56
CA LEU A 30 14.32 13.31 16.25
C LEU A 30 15.49 13.92 17.02
N GLY A 31 16.33 13.08 17.60
CA GLY A 31 17.57 13.56 18.19
C GLY A 31 18.34 12.50 18.95
N ARG A 32 19.41 12.92 19.60
CA ARG A 32 20.24 12.05 20.45
C ARG A 32 19.71 11.94 21.89
N SER A 33 18.87 12.89 22.33
CA SER A 33 18.34 12.85 23.69
C SER A 33 17.44 11.62 23.84
N PRO A 34 17.47 10.92 24.99
CA PRO A 34 16.49 9.86 25.27
C PRO A 34 15.05 10.39 25.36
N ASP A 35 14.86 11.71 25.48
CA ASP A 35 13.55 12.37 25.49
C ASP A 35 12.95 12.56 24.08
N CYS A 36 13.66 12.16 23.02
CA CYS A 36 13.13 12.19 21.65
C CYS A 36 12.35 10.92 21.34
N ASP A 37 11.34 11.03 20.47
CA ASP A 37 10.55 9.89 20.01
C ASP A 37 11.39 8.90 19.20
N ILE A 38 12.28 9.42 18.35
CA ILE A 38 13.28 8.62 17.63
C ILE A 38 14.67 9.05 18.10
N VAL A 39 15.33 8.12 18.78
CA VAL A 39 16.63 8.33 19.40
C VAL A 39 17.74 7.78 18.51
N PHE A 40 18.65 8.65 18.09
CA PHE A 40 19.85 8.31 17.33
C PHE A 40 21.10 8.43 18.20
N LEU A 41 21.98 7.43 18.20
CA LEU A 41 23.17 7.40 19.06
C LEU A 41 24.40 8.09 18.45
N GLU A 42 24.30 8.48 17.19
CA GLU A 42 25.40 9.05 16.41
C GLU A 42 25.76 10.46 16.92
N ARG A 43 27.02 10.65 17.31
CA ARG A 43 27.54 11.92 17.86
C ARG A 43 27.25 13.18 17.03
N PRO A 44 27.25 13.15 15.67
CA PRO A 44 26.92 14.31 14.86
C PRO A 44 25.48 14.83 15.04
N ILE A 45 24.57 14.02 15.59
CA ILE A 45 23.17 14.40 15.76
C ILE A 45 23.01 15.23 17.05
N SER A 46 22.37 16.40 16.96
CA SER A 46 21.99 17.23 18.12
C SER A 46 21.06 16.49 19.09
N ARG A 47 21.02 16.93 20.36
CA ARG A 47 20.12 16.33 21.38
C ARG A 47 18.65 16.39 20.95
N TYR A 48 18.22 17.54 20.44
CA TYR A 48 16.97 17.76 19.75
C TYR A 48 17.34 18.30 18.37
N HIS A 49 17.19 17.50 17.32
CA HIS A 49 17.74 17.81 16.00
C HIS A 49 16.69 18.39 15.08
N ALA A 50 15.60 17.65 14.90
CA ALA A 50 14.53 18.02 14.01
C ALA A 50 13.22 17.49 14.58
N ARG A 51 12.09 18.00 14.10
CA ARG A 51 10.78 17.43 14.37
C ARG A 51 9.94 17.35 13.10
N PHE A 52 9.08 16.35 13.07
CA PHE A 52 7.94 16.28 12.17
C PHE A 52 6.72 16.86 12.88
N GLU A 53 5.93 17.63 12.16
CA GLU A 53 4.66 18.21 12.63
C GLU A 53 3.57 17.92 11.60
N HIS A 54 2.41 17.48 12.06
CA HIS A 54 1.23 17.43 11.20
C HIS A 54 0.72 18.85 10.95
N ALA A 55 0.40 19.15 9.70
CA ALA A 55 -0.27 20.36 9.25
C ALA A 55 -1.53 19.99 8.45
N GLU A 56 -2.36 20.98 8.11
CA GLU A 56 -3.64 20.77 7.40
C GLU A 56 -3.48 19.92 6.13
N ASP A 57 -2.39 20.13 5.36
CA ASP A 57 -2.12 19.43 4.09
C ASP A 57 -0.88 18.52 4.12
N GLY A 58 -0.59 17.85 5.24
CA GLY A 58 0.47 16.84 5.32
C GLY A 58 1.52 17.08 6.41
N ILE A 59 2.75 16.57 6.20
CA ILE A 59 3.81 16.60 7.22
C ILE A 59 4.82 17.71 6.93
N LEU A 60 5.14 18.49 7.95
CA LEU A 60 6.21 19.47 7.94
C LEU A 60 7.43 18.93 8.69
N LEU A 61 8.62 19.08 8.09
CA LEU A 61 9.91 18.84 8.73
C LEU A 61 10.51 20.18 9.15
N ARG A 62 10.89 20.29 10.42
CA ARG A 62 11.54 21.48 10.98
C ARG A 62 12.87 21.09 11.63
N ASP A 63 13.94 21.75 11.22
CA ASP A 63 15.21 21.71 11.95
C ASP A 63 15.12 22.57 13.23
N LEU A 64 15.56 22.04 14.37
CA LEU A 64 15.45 22.67 15.70
C LEU A 64 16.70 23.47 16.08
N GLY A 65 17.41 24.03 15.10
CA GLY A 65 18.68 24.73 15.33
C GLY A 65 19.81 23.74 15.54
N SER A 66 19.83 22.66 14.75
CA SER A 66 20.83 21.62 14.85
C SER A 66 22.23 22.14 14.46
N LYS A 67 23.28 21.49 14.98
CA LYS A 67 24.66 21.92 14.71
C LYS A 67 25.08 21.65 13.26
N ASN A 68 24.66 20.51 12.71
CA ASN A 68 25.10 20.01 11.41
C ASN A 68 24.02 20.10 10.31
N GLY A 69 22.84 20.58 10.67
CA GLY A 69 21.72 20.77 9.75
C GLY A 69 20.98 19.50 9.38
N THR A 70 19.81 19.73 8.81
CA THR A 70 18.95 18.74 8.16
C THR A 70 18.84 19.10 6.68
N GLN A 71 18.88 18.12 5.79
CA GLN A 71 18.70 18.31 4.34
C GLN A 71 17.54 17.46 3.82
N VAL A 72 16.87 17.94 2.77
CA VAL A 72 15.88 17.18 1.99
C VAL A 72 16.28 17.25 0.52
N ASN A 73 16.41 16.09 -0.15
CA ASN A 73 16.85 15.97 -1.54
C ASN A 73 18.12 16.79 -1.83
N ALA A 74 19.12 16.67 -0.94
CA ALA A 74 20.39 17.42 -0.92
C ALA A 74 20.29 18.94 -0.69
N GLU A 75 19.10 19.49 -0.45
CA GLU A 75 18.90 20.91 -0.14
C GLU A 75 18.72 21.12 1.38
N PRO A 76 19.41 22.10 2.00
CA PRO A 76 19.31 22.34 3.43
C PRO A 76 17.93 22.86 3.83
N VAL A 77 17.34 22.27 4.88
CA VAL A 77 16.15 22.78 5.54
C VAL A 77 16.52 24.09 6.24
N ARG A 78 16.04 25.21 5.70
CA ARG A 78 16.31 26.56 6.22
C ARG A 78 15.41 26.85 7.45
N ARG A 79 15.35 28.12 7.88
CA ARG A 79 14.57 28.54 9.07
C ARG A 79 13.05 28.26 8.98
N GLN A 80 12.52 28.04 7.78
CA GLN A 80 11.10 27.72 7.58
C GLN A 80 10.92 26.20 7.50
N PRO A 81 9.82 25.64 8.05
CA PRO A 81 9.50 24.24 7.89
C PRO A 81 9.43 23.84 6.42
N TYR A 82 9.96 22.67 6.11
CA TYR A 82 9.87 22.07 4.79
C TYR A 82 8.65 21.15 4.73
N ARG A 83 7.78 21.32 3.73
CA ARG A 83 6.63 20.41 3.52
C ARG A 83 7.11 19.18 2.77
N LEU A 84 7.06 18.02 3.43
CA LEU A 84 7.48 16.75 2.84
C LEU A 84 6.51 16.30 1.75
N ARG A 85 7.08 15.69 0.72
CA ARG A 85 6.40 15.06 -0.41
C ARG A 85 6.80 13.60 -0.48
N ASP A 86 5.90 12.78 -1.00
CA ASP A 86 6.19 11.35 -1.18
C ASP A 86 7.52 11.13 -1.91
N GLY A 87 8.34 10.24 -1.37
CA GLY A 87 9.66 9.92 -1.91
C GLY A 87 10.77 10.89 -1.51
N ASP A 88 10.50 11.94 -0.73
CA ASP A 88 11.54 12.85 -0.25
C ASP A 88 12.60 12.10 0.57
N GLU A 89 13.87 12.31 0.24
CA GLU A 89 15.00 11.78 0.99
C GLU A 89 15.52 12.84 1.97
N ILE A 90 15.57 12.49 3.26
CA ILE A 90 16.01 13.34 4.35
C ILE A 90 17.39 12.87 4.81
N LEU A 91 18.35 13.78 4.87
CA LEU A 91 19.68 13.53 5.42
C LEU A 91 19.87 14.33 6.72
N LEU A 92 20.01 13.62 7.82
CA LEU A 92 20.18 14.19 9.16
C LEU A 92 21.67 14.25 9.52
N ALA A 93 22.16 15.44 9.89
CA ALA A 93 23.55 15.68 10.29
C ALA A 93 24.61 15.18 9.30
N GLY A 94 24.26 14.99 8.02
CA GLY A 94 25.13 14.39 7.01
C GLY A 94 25.46 12.90 7.21
N THR A 95 24.75 12.19 8.11
CA THR A 95 25.13 10.83 8.51
C THR A 95 23.99 9.81 8.53
N VAL A 96 22.74 10.22 8.76
CA VAL A 96 21.59 9.30 8.75
C VAL A 96 20.65 9.70 7.64
N ARG A 97 20.47 8.81 6.66
CA ARG A 97 19.55 8.98 5.55
C ARG A 97 18.23 8.29 5.85
N MET A 98 17.14 8.96 5.52
CA MET A 98 15.78 8.50 5.74
C MET A 98 14.93 8.83 4.52
N GLY A 99 13.98 7.99 4.20
CA GLY A 99 12.97 8.26 3.18
C GLY A 99 11.64 8.59 3.83
N TYR A 100 10.96 9.61 3.34
CA TYR A 100 9.57 9.85 3.65
C TYR A 100 8.68 9.19 2.58
N VAL A 101 7.74 8.38 3.04
CA VAL A 101 6.67 7.83 2.21
C VAL A 101 5.38 8.45 2.70
N ALA A 102 4.70 9.20 1.84
CA ALA A 102 3.44 9.81 2.20
C ALA A 102 2.40 8.71 2.43
N GLY A 103 1.70 8.80 3.56
CA GLY A 103 0.38 8.24 3.70
C GLY A 103 -0.53 9.31 3.11
N GLU A 104 -1.33 8.97 2.12
CA GLU A 104 -2.17 9.94 1.41
C GLU A 104 -3.08 10.69 2.43
N VAL A 105 -3.23 12.03 2.33
CA VAL A 105 -4.23 12.82 3.09
C VAL A 105 -4.68 14.01 2.21
N THR A 106 -5.99 14.24 1.94
CA THR A 106 -6.89 15.09 2.74
C THR A 106 -8.40 14.85 2.45
N LEU A 107 -9.22 14.66 3.51
CA LEU A 107 -10.71 14.55 3.58
C LEU A 107 -11.39 13.30 2.97
N PRO A 108 -12.58 12.88 3.45
CA PRO A 108 -12.83 12.16 4.71
C PRO A 108 -12.23 10.74 4.73
N LEU A 109 -12.16 10.17 5.93
CA LEU A 109 -11.42 8.99 6.41
C LEU A 109 -11.62 7.63 5.67
N ALA A 110 -12.16 7.59 4.45
CA ALA A 110 -12.50 6.36 3.73
C ALA A 110 -11.58 6.01 2.55
N GLY A 111 -10.86 6.98 1.96
CA GLY A 111 -10.22 6.78 0.64
C GLY A 111 -8.69 6.67 0.60
N LEU A 112 -7.99 7.15 1.62
CA LEU A 112 -6.55 7.51 1.50
C LEU A 112 -5.61 6.51 2.21
N MET A 113 -6.10 5.29 2.42
CA MET A 113 -5.33 4.16 2.94
C MET A 113 -4.74 3.31 1.80
N GLY A 114 -3.60 3.66 1.22
CA GLY A 114 -2.78 2.76 0.38
C GLY A 114 -2.21 1.52 1.10
N ILE A 115 -2.86 1.04 2.15
CA ILE A 115 -3.10 -0.40 2.26
C ILE A 115 -4.47 -0.60 1.63
N ALA A 116 -4.52 -0.45 0.30
CA ALA A 116 -5.69 -0.87 -0.45
C ALA A 116 -5.99 -2.27 0.07
N PRO A 117 -7.17 -2.50 0.64
CA PRO A 117 -7.45 -3.78 1.24
C PRO A 117 -7.15 -4.83 0.17
N SER A 118 -6.25 -5.76 0.49
CA SER A 118 -5.84 -6.75 -0.49
C SER A 118 -6.92 -7.81 -0.51
N LEU A 119 -7.45 -8.10 -1.69
CA LEU A 119 -8.36 -9.21 -1.87
C LEU A 119 -7.64 -10.50 -1.44
N THR A 120 -8.23 -11.22 -0.49
CA THR A 120 -7.73 -12.47 0.05
C THR A 120 -8.78 -13.56 -0.12
N ILE A 121 -8.31 -14.77 -0.38
CA ILE A 121 -9.14 -15.96 -0.52
C ILE A 121 -8.78 -16.94 0.60
N ASP A 122 -9.78 -17.41 1.33
CA ASP A 122 -9.69 -18.59 2.18
C ASP A 122 -10.16 -19.81 1.37
N GLN A 123 -9.24 -20.74 1.08
CA GLN A 123 -9.56 -21.93 0.27
C GLN A 123 -10.39 -22.96 1.03
N ASP A 124 -10.23 -23.04 2.36
CA ASP A 124 -10.92 -24.00 3.20
C ASP A 124 -12.37 -23.55 3.45
N ALA A 125 -12.55 -22.25 3.73
CA ALA A 125 -13.86 -21.65 3.95
C ALA A 125 -14.57 -21.22 2.65
N ARG A 126 -13.89 -21.25 1.49
CA ARG A 126 -14.35 -20.69 0.20
C ARG A 126 -14.86 -19.25 0.30
N GLN A 127 -14.16 -18.45 1.10
CA GLN A 127 -14.53 -17.08 1.36
C GLN A 127 -13.58 -16.12 0.66
N VAL A 128 -14.14 -14.98 0.23
CA VAL A 128 -13.40 -13.88 -0.36
C VAL A 128 -13.55 -12.68 0.57
N THR A 129 -12.41 -12.13 0.97
CA THR A 129 -12.34 -11.00 1.90
C THR A 129 -11.53 -9.87 1.30
N LEU A 130 -11.93 -8.65 1.60
CA LEU A 130 -11.24 -7.43 1.25
C LEU A 130 -10.88 -6.70 2.55
N GLY A 131 -9.65 -6.90 3.02
CA GLY A 131 -9.21 -6.39 4.32
C GLY A 131 -9.96 -7.06 5.49
N ARG A 132 -11.00 -6.42 6.01
CA ARG A 132 -11.86 -6.98 7.08
C ARG A 132 -13.29 -7.28 6.65
N ARG A 133 -13.61 -7.02 5.39
CA ARG A 133 -14.97 -7.12 4.86
C ARG A 133 -15.08 -8.39 4.03
N GLU A 134 -16.03 -9.24 4.37
CA GLU A 134 -16.31 -10.49 3.66
C GLU A 134 -17.33 -10.25 2.54
N LEU A 135 -17.21 -10.97 1.44
CA LEU A 135 -18.24 -11.04 0.42
C LEU A 135 -19.36 -11.98 0.86
N ASP A 136 -20.51 -11.41 1.21
CA ASP A 136 -21.72 -12.13 1.59
C ASP A 136 -22.88 -11.73 0.64
N PRO A 137 -23.56 -12.66 -0.04
CA PRO A 137 -23.35 -14.11 -0.05
C PRO A 137 -22.01 -14.53 -0.69
N PRO A 138 -21.47 -15.73 -0.36
CA PRO A 138 -20.23 -16.21 -0.93
C PRO A 138 -20.34 -16.38 -2.45
N LEU A 139 -19.19 -16.33 -3.14
CA LEU A 139 -19.13 -16.58 -4.58
C LEU A 139 -19.66 -17.98 -4.90
N SER A 140 -20.29 -18.11 -6.07
CA SER A 140 -20.59 -19.45 -6.60
C SER A 140 -19.29 -20.24 -6.84
N PRO A 141 -19.33 -21.58 -6.83
CA PRO A 141 -18.11 -22.40 -7.02
C PRO A 141 -17.31 -22.04 -8.27
N ALA A 142 -17.98 -21.77 -9.39
CA ALA A 142 -17.33 -21.37 -10.64
C ALA A 142 -16.65 -19.99 -10.53
N GLN A 143 -17.28 -19.03 -9.87
CA GLN A 143 -16.71 -17.69 -9.64
C GLN A 143 -15.50 -17.76 -8.71
N PHE A 144 -15.58 -18.57 -7.66
CA PHE A 144 -14.48 -18.79 -6.72
C PHE A 144 -13.28 -19.45 -7.41
N CYS A 145 -13.49 -20.53 -8.17
CA CYS A 145 -12.43 -21.20 -8.92
C CYS A 145 -11.76 -20.26 -9.93
N LEU A 146 -12.54 -19.43 -10.64
CA LEU A 146 -11.99 -18.42 -11.55
C LEU A 146 -11.07 -17.45 -10.81
N LEU A 147 -11.53 -16.90 -9.69
CA LEU A 147 -10.75 -15.94 -8.92
C LEU A 147 -9.46 -16.57 -8.34
N ALA A 148 -9.57 -17.77 -7.76
CA ALA A 148 -8.44 -18.51 -7.22
C ALA A 148 -7.39 -18.83 -8.28
N LEU A 149 -7.83 -19.25 -9.48
CA LEU A 149 -6.94 -19.48 -10.62
C LEU A 149 -6.18 -18.20 -11.00
N LEU A 150 -6.89 -17.10 -11.22
CA LEU A 150 -6.26 -15.84 -11.65
C LEU A 150 -5.28 -15.29 -10.58
N MET A 151 -5.61 -15.45 -9.29
CA MET A 151 -4.74 -15.04 -8.19
C MET A 151 -3.50 -15.94 -8.05
N ALA A 152 -3.62 -17.26 -8.27
CA ALA A 152 -2.49 -18.19 -8.26
C ALA A 152 -1.48 -17.88 -9.38
N HIS A 153 -1.94 -17.34 -10.50
CA HIS A 153 -1.10 -16.90 -11.62
C HIS A 153 -0.41 -15.53 -11.38
N GLY A 154 -0.54 -14.92 -10.20
CA GLY A 154 0.36 -13.84 -9.77
C GLY A 154 0.35 -12.56 -10.61
N GLY A 155 -0.66 -12.36 -11.47
CA GLY A 155 -0.76 -11.24 -12.41
C GLY A 155 -0.46 -11.59 -13.86
N ASP A 156 -0.05 -12.83 -14.16
CA ASP A 156 0.11 -13.31 -15.53
C ASP A 156 -1.24 -13.46 -16.24
N VAL A 157 -1.21 -13.35 -17.57
CA VAL A 157 -2.40 -13.53 -18.41
C VAL A 157 -2.75 -15.01 -18.50
N VAL A 158 -3.90 -15.37 -17.94
CA VAL A 158 -4.50 -16.70 -18.05
C VAL A 158 -5.36 -16.78 -19.30
N LYS A 159 -5.09 -17.77 -20.15
CA LYS A 159 -5.82 -17.98 -21.41
C LYS A 159 -7.25 -18.47 -21.14
N ARG A 160 -8.17 -18.14 -22.07
CA ARG A 160 -9.57 -18.63 -22.04
C ARG A 160 -9.66 -20.14 -21.90
N GLN A 161 -8.83 -20.87 -22.65
CA GLN A 161 -8.79 -22.33 -22.62
C GLN A 161 -8.44 -22.87 -21.23
N THR A 162 -7.46 -22.27 -20.54
CA THR A 162 -7.08 -22.63 -19.18
C THR A 162 -8.19 -22.34 -18.18
N VAL A 163 -8.93 -21.24 -18.36
CA VAL A 163 -10.12 -20.92 -17.56
C VAL A 163 -11.20 -21.99 -17.75
N ILE A 164 -11.47 -22.40 -18.99
CA ILE A 164 -12.46 -23.43 -19.30
C ILE A 164 -12.08 -24.77 -18.64
N GLU A 165 -10.83 -25.19 -18.80
CA GLU A 165 -10.28 -26.43 -18.21
C GLU A 165 -10.38 -26.45 -16.69
N ALA A 166 -10.13 -25.33 -16.02
CA ALA A 166 -10.15 -25.25 -14.57
C ALA A 166 -11.57 -25.24 -13.97
N ILE A 167 -12.54 -24.64 -14.67
CA ILE A 167 -13.89 -24.41 -14.13
C ILE A 167 -14.88 -25.48 -14.59
N TRP A 168 -14.73 -25.97 -15.82
CA TRP A 168 -15.59 -26.97 -16.42
C TRP A 168 -14.78 -28.13 -17.01
N PRO A 169 -14.04 -28.89 -16.19
CA PRO A 169 -13.21 -30.01 -16.66
C PRO A 169 -14.03 -31.10 -17.36
N GLU A 170 -15.30 -31.27 -16.98
CA GLU A 170 -16.20 -32.27 -17.57
C GLU A 170 -16.93 -31.80 -18.84
N ALA A 171 -16.86 -30.49 -19.16
CA ALA A 171 -17.54 -29.91 -20.32
C ALA A 171 -16.55 -29.42 -21.41
N LEU A 172 -15.35 -30.01 -21.44
CA LEU A 172 -14.32 -29.72 -22.45
C LEU A 172 -14.89 -29.92 -23.87
N GLY A 173 -15.14 -28.81 -24.55
CA GLY A 173 -15.69 -28.76 -25.91
C GLY A 173 -17.12 -28.22 -26.05
N GLY A 174 -17.84 -27.99 -24.94
CA GLY A 174 -19.21 -27.43 -24.95
C GLY A 174 -19.35 -26.02 -24.36
N VAL A 175 -18.33 -25.52 -23.67
CA VAL A 175 -18.34 -24.19 -23.06
C VAL A 175 -17.95 -23.14 -24.11
N THR A 176 -18.84 -22.17 -24.32
CA THR A 176 -18.59 -21.07 -25.25
C THR A 176 -17.77 -19.97 -24.59
N ASP A 177 -17.03 -19.19 -25.39
CA ASP A 177 -16.35 -17.98 -24.93
C ASP A 177 -17.32 -17.01 -24.22
N GLN A 178 -18.58 -16.96 -24.67
CA GLN A 178 -19.65 -16.18 -24.03
C GLN A 178 -19.93 -16.61 -22.59
N ALA A 179 -19.84 -17.91 -22.28
CA ALA A 179 -20.03 -18.41 -20.92
C ALA A 179 -18.88 -17.97 -20.01
N VAL A 180 -17.65 -17.95 -20.53
CA VAL A 180 -16.47 -17.42 -19.82
C VAL A 180 -16.64 -15.92 -19.59
N ASP A 181 -17.01 -15.17 -20.63
CA ASP A 181 -17.20 -13.72 -20.54
C ASP A 181 -18.33 -13.37 -19.56
N ALA A 182 -19.44 -14.13 -19.55
CA ALA A 182 -20.53 -13.96 -18.59
C ALA A 182 -20.09 -14.28 -17.15
N LEU A 183 -19.24 -15.29 -16.95
CA LEU A 183 -18.69 -15.61 -15.64
C LEU A 183 -17.76 -14.51 -15.14
N VAL A 184 -16.88 -14.00 -16.00
CA VAL A 184 -15.98 -12.87 -15.71
C VAL A 184 -16.79 -11.62 -15.37
N TYR A 185 -17.82 -11.31 -16.15
CA TYR A 185 -18.72 -10.18 -15.90
C TYR A 185 -19.37 -10.28 -14.52
N ARG A 186 -20.00 -11.42 -14.19
CA ARG A 186 -20.65 -11.61 -12.87
C ARG A 186 -19.64 -11.57 -11.73
N LEU A 187 -18.43 -12.11 -11.93
CA LEU A 187 -17.37 -12.04 -10.92
C LEU A 187 -16.94 -10.59 -10.69
N ARG A 188 -16.83 -9.77 -11.75
CA ARG A 188 -16.54 -8.33 -11.60
C ARG A 188 -17.64 -7.62 -10.82
N GLU A 189 -18.92 -7.86 -11.12
CA GLU A 189 -20.03 -7.26 -10.35
C GLU A 189 -19.92 -7.60 -8.87
N ARG A 190 -19.66 -8.88 -8.54
CA ARG A 190 -19.49 -9.32 -7.15
C ARG A 190 -18.29 -8.66 -6.47
N LEU A 191 -17.17 -8.51 -7.16
CA LEU A 191 -15.99 -7.84 -6.59
C LEU A 191 -16.18 -6.33 -6.46
N ALA A 192 -16.94 -5.70 -7.36
CA ALA A 192 -17.29 -4.29 -7.29
C ALA A 192 -18.19 -3.98 -6.08
N GLU A 193 -18.95 -4.95 -5.57
CA GLU A 193 -19.63 -4.78 -4.28
C GLU A 193 -18.63 -4.53 -3.15
N LEU A 194 -17.46 -5.20 -3.16
CA LEU A 194 -16.41 -5.02 -2.16
C LEU A 194 -15.58 -3.76 -2.38
N ALA A 195 -15.14 -3.51 -3.62
CA ALA A 195 -14.40 -2.31 -4.02
C ALA A 195 -14.96 -1.75 -5.34
N PRO A 196 -15.90 -0.79 -5.29
CA PRO A 196 -16.51 -0.24 -6.50
C PRO A 196 -15.51 0.56 -7.34
N ASP A 197 -14.46 1.09 -6.71
CA ASP A 197 -13.45 1.92 -7.36
C ASP A 197 -12.24 1.12 -7.88
N HIS A 198 -12.28 -0.22 -7.84
CA HIS A 198 -11.15 -1.08 -8.23
C HIS A 198 -11.52 -2.20 -9.21
N GLU A 199 -10.80 -2.27 -10.34
CA GLU A 199 -10.97 -3.35 -11.32
C GLU A 199 -9.96 -4.48 -11.11
N TYR A 200 -10.34 -5.52 -10.36
CA TYR A 200 -9.47 -6.67 -10.08
C TYR A 200 -9.23 -7.60 -11.29
N LEU A 201 -10.17 -7.67 -12.23
CA LEU A 201 -10.09 -8.57 -13.39
C LEU A 201 -9.97 -7.75 -14.65
N VAL A 202 -8.82 -7.84 -15.32
CA VAL A 202 -8.58 -7.12 -16.58
C VAL A 202 -8.61 -8.11 -17.75
N THR A 203 -9.36 -7.76 -18.78
CA THR A 203 -9.39 -8.51 -20.04
C THR A 203 -8.27 -8.03 -20.94
N VAL A 204 -7.34 -8.93 -21.27
CA VAL A 204 -6.30 -8.67 -22.28
C VAL A 204 -6.84 -9.16 -23.62
N ARG A 205 -7.22 -8.20 -24.48
CA ARG A 205 -7.85 -8.48 -25.78
C ARG A 205 -7.02 -9.49 -26.58
N GLY A 206 -7.67 -10.57 -27.04
CA GLY A 206 -7.03 -11.64 -27.81
C GLY A 206 -6.16 -12.63 -27.02
N HIS A 207 -5.90 -12.39 -25.72
CA HIS A 207 -4.93 -13.17 -24.95
C HIS A 207 -5.55 -13.87 -23.73
N GLY A 208 -6.51 -13.24 -23.05
CA GLY A 208 -7.18 -13.85 -21.90
C GLY A 208 -7.49 -12.85 -20.79
N PHE A 209 -7.33 -13.28 -19.54
CA PHE A 209 -7.68 -12.50 -18.36
C PHE A 209 -6.49 -12.47 -17.39
N LYS A 210 -6.30 -11.34 -16.71
CA LYS A 210 -5.29 -11.21 -15.66
C LYS A 210 -5.93 -10.70 -14.37
N PHE A 211 -5.34 -11.07 -13.24
CA PHE A 211 -5.69 -10.48 -11.95
C PHE A 211 -4.80 -9.26 -11.67
N GLU A 212 -5.40 -8.10 -11.40
CA GLU A 212 -4.72 -6.86 -11.06
C GLU A 212 -4.75 -6.66 -9.53
N ARG A 213 -3.61 -6.94 -8.88
CA ARG A 213 -3.47 -6.87 -7.43
C ARG A 213 -3.22 -5.45 -6.89
N LYS A 214 -2.84 -4.51 -7.76
CA LYS A 214 -2.57 -3.11 -7.40
C LYS A 214 -3.79 -2.26 -7.73
N ALA A 215 -4.33 -1.56 -6.73
CA ALA A 215 -5.02 -0.29 -6.91
C ALA A 215 -3.96 0.80 -7.14
#